data_AF-A0AAN4ZNE6-F1
#
_entry.id   AF-A0AAN4ZNE6-F1
#
_cell.length_a   1.000
_cell.length_b   1.000
_cell.length_c   1.000
_cell.angle_alpha   90.00
_cell.angle_beta   90.00
_cell.angle_gamma   90.00
#
_symmetry.space_group_name_H-M   'P 1'
#
loop_
_entity.id
_entity.type
_entity.pdbx_description
1 polymer ?
#
loop_
_entity_poly.entity_id
_entity_poly.type
_entity_poly.pdbx_seq_one_letter_code
_entity_poly.pdbx_strand_id
1 'polypeptide(L)'
;YIKVHVVISEEGKMPKTRGRAIEELTRHNGLQILSIWLLEYGLQTTLREVSLIFANVSQGNPRLSHLDLEDPIQRSLQLLGSDDYHVTFNLIVFLRNVCRISTVYKSHSIDLSVCAELLDVIDKWATASALAEPAKSRHYVNTISITAETLCLLTSTENDPHHVYLKAIESLLKAKDNVIQILMRITTFYFANERVRTIVDKKQKVIASEQSFLQLPSQEQIFELKTK
;
A
#
# COMPACT_ATOMS: atom_id res chain seq x y z
N TYR A 1 9.62 29.14 -0.90
CA TYR A 1 8.29 29.58 -0.44
C TYR A 1 7.27 29.30 -1.53
N ILE A 2 6.72 28.08 -1.58
CA ILE A 2 5.58 27.79 -2.45
C ILE A 2 4.35 28.28 -1.67
N LYS A 3 3.81 29.44 -2.07
CA LYS A 3 2.51 29.91 -1.62
C LYS A 3 1.48 28.91 -2.14
N VAL A 4 0.77 28.28 -1.20
CA VAL A 4 -0.30 27.31 -1.41
C VAL A 4 -1.30 27.85 -2.44
N HIS A 5 -1.29 27.30 -3.64
CA HIS A 5 -2.39 27.48 -4.58
C HIS A 5 -3.54 26.59 -4.13
N VAL A 6 -4.60 27.27 -3.74
CA VAL A 6 -5.76 26.76 -3.04
C VAL A 6 -6.59 25.92 -3.99
N VAL A 7 -6.87 24.68 -3.61
CA VAL A 7 -7.96 23.91 -4.22
C VAL A 7 -9.27 24.61 -3.84
N ILE A 8 -9.84 25.35 -4.79
CA ILE A 8 -11.12 26.04 -4.63
C ILE A 8 -12.20 25.01 -4.98
N SER A 9 -13.12 24.70 -4.06
CA SER A 9 -14.27 23.84 -4.36
C SER A 9 -15.18 24.49 -5.41
N GLU A 10 -16.10 23.75 -6.03
CA GLU A 10 -17.12 24.32 -6.95
C GLU A 10 -17.88 25.53 -6.36
N GLU A 11 -17.98 25.61 -5.03
CA GLU A 11 -18.61 26.74 -4.31
C GLU A 11 -17.69 27.95 -4.08
N GLY A 12 -16.46 27.97 -4.60
CA GLY A 12 -15.51 29.05 -4.34
C GLY A 12 -14.87 29.00 -2.95
N LYS A 13 -15.02 27.90 -2.19
CA LYS A 13 -14.64 27.82 -0.78
C LYS A 13 -13.44 26.91 -0.57
N MET A 14 -12.62 27.27 0.41
CA MET A 14 -11.56 26.37 0.90
C MET A 14 -12.18 25.13 1.55
N PRO A 15 -11.67 23.91 1.25
CA PRO A 15 -12.06 22.71 1.96
C PRO A 15 -11.66 22.84 3.43
N LYS A 16 -12.66 22.84 4.32
CA LYS A 16 -12.46 23.01 5.78
C LYS A 16 -11.91 21.77 6.48
N THR A 17 -11.81 20.63 5.78
CA THR A 17 -11.31 19.36 6.33
C THR A 17 -10.38 18.68 5.34
N ARG A 18 -9.45 17.86 5.86
CA ARG A 18 -8.54 17.04 5.06
C ARG A 18 -9.29 16.12 4.08
N GLY A 19 -10.39 15.50 4.53
CA GLY A 19 -11.22 14.64 3.68
C GLY A 19 -11.82 15.40 2.49
N ARG A 20 -12.36 16.60 2.72
CA ARG A 20 -12.86 17.45 1.62
C ARG A 20 -11.75 17.85 0.64
N ALA A 21 -10.55 18.17 1.13
CA ALA A 21 -9.43 18.49 0.24
C ALA A 21 -9.03 17.30 -0.65
N ILE A 22 -9.06 16.08 -0.11
CA ILE A 22 -8.82 14.84 -0.87
C ILE A 22 -9.92 14.63 -1.91
N GLU A 23 -11.19 14.81 -1.55
CA GLU A 23 -12.32 14.67 -2.47
C GLU A 23 -12.26 15.68 -3.63
N GLU A 24 -11.95 16.94 -3.35
CA GLU A 24 -11.79 17.98 -4.37
C GLU A 24 -10.61 17.65 -5.30
N LEU A 25 -9.46 17.28 -4.74
CA LEU A 25 -8.29 16.89 -5.55
C LEU A 25 -8.61 15.70 -6.47
N THR A 26 -9.37 14.73 -5.97
CA THR A 26 -9.84 13.57 -6.73
C THR A 26 -10.78 13.99 -7.86
N ARG A 27 -11.74 14.88 -7.57
CA ARG A 27 -12.71 15.38 -8.56
C ARG A 27 -12.04 16.12 -9.71
N HIS A 28 -10.97 16.88 -9.44
CA HIS A 28 -10.29 17.69 -10.44
C HIS A 28 -9.14 16.98 -11.16
N ASN A 29 -9.20 15.64 -11.29
CA ASN A 29 -8.15 14.83 -11.93
C ASN A 29 -6.75 15.05 -11.34
N GLY A 30 -6.68 15.40 -10.06
CA GLY A 30 -5.42 15.75 -9.40
C GLY A 30 -4.41 14.61 -9.43
N LEU A 31 -4.85 13.35 -9.31
CA LEU A 31 -3.95 12.20 -9.42
C LEU A 31 -3.35 12.08 -10.84
N GLN A 32 -4.14 12.31 -11.89
CA GLN A 32 -3.64 12.28 -13.27
C GLN A 32 -2.57 13.35 -13.49
N ILE A 33 -2.86 14.59 -13.09
CA ILE A 33 -1.95 15.72 -13.24
C ILE A 33 -0.67 15.48 -12.45
N LEU A 34 -0.80 15.09 -11.18
CA LEU A 34 0.34 14.85 -10.31
C LEU A 34 1.16 13.64 -10.75
N SER A 35 0.55 12.65 -11.40
CA SER A 35 1.29 11.50 -11.93
C SER A 35 2.26 11.91 -13.03
N ILE A 36 1.96 12.92 -13.85
CA ILE A 36 2.91 13.49 -14.81
C ILE A 36 4.16 14.00 -14.08
N TRP A 37 3.97 14.59 -12.90
CA TRP A 37 5.06 15.16 -12.12
C TRP A 37 5.97 14.13 -11.46
N LEU A 38 5.54 12.87 -11.35
CA LEU A 38 6.37 11.78 -10.85
C LEU A 38 7.55 11.47 -11.77
N LEU A 39 7.46 11.70 -13.07
CA LEU A 39 8.53 11.35 -14.02
C LEU A 39 9.18 12.56 -14.66
N GLU A 40 8.43 13.65 -14.87
CA GLU A 40 8.91 14.77 -15.68
C GLU A 40 9.66 15.85 -14.89
N TYR A 41 9.42 15.98 -13.57
CA TYR A 41 9.92 17.13 -12.79
C TYR A 41 10.93 16.78 -11.69
N GLY A 42 11.50 15.56 -11.70
CA GLY A 42 12.85 15.14 -11.23
C GLY A 42 13.37 15.50 -9.82
N LEU A 43 12.76 16.41 -9.08
CA LEU A 43 13.20 16.85 -7.77
C LEU A 43 12.74 15.83 -6.72
N GLN A 44 13.69 15.31 -5.94
CA GLN A 44 13.41 14.32 -4.89
C GLN A 44 12.37 14.79 -3.87
N THR A 45 12.35 16.09 -3.56
CA THR A 45 11.33 16.70 -2.69
C THR A 45 9.94 16.59 -3.30
N THR A 46 9.80 16.87 -4.59
CA THR A 46 8.53 16.78 -5.32
C THR A 46 8.06 15.33 -5.40
N LEU A 47 8.95 14.36 -5.64
CA LEU A 47 8.60 12.94 -5.63
C LEU A 47 8.05 12.48 -4.27
N ARG A 48 8.68 12.92 -3.17
CA ARG A 48 8.19 12.63 -1.81
C ARG A 48 6.82 13.23 -1.54
N GLU A 49 6.60 14.47 -1.93
CA GLU A 49 5.33 15.17 -1.73
C GLU A 49 4.21 14.52 -2.55
N VAL A 50 4.46 14.26 -3.84
CA VAL A 50 3.48 13.66 -4.74
C VAL A 50 3.15 12.23 -4.33
N SER A 51 4.15 11.39 -4.03
CA SER A 51 3.91 10.02 -3.56
C SER A 51 3.09 10.01 -2.26
N LEU A 52 3.38 10.92 -1.33
CA LEU A 52 2.60 11.06 -0.09
C LEU A 52 1.15 11.46 -0.37
N ILE A 53 0.91 12.35 -1.33
CA ILE A 53 -0.45 12.70 -1.76
C ILE A 53 -1.16 11.46 -2.31
N PHE A 54 -0.50 10.64 -3.13
CA PHE A 54 -1.09 9.40 -3.67
C PHE A 54 -1.49 8.43 -2.55
N ALA A 55 -0.60 8.18 -1.59
CA ALA A 55 -0.88 7.33 -0.43
C ALA A 55 -2.08 7.85 0.38
N ASN A 56 -2.17 9.16 0.59
CA ASN A 56 -3.25 9.80 1.35
C ASN A 56 -4.58 9.79 0.61
N VAL A 57 -4.58 10.11 -0.69
CA VAL A 57 -5.80 10.17 -1.50
C VAL A 57 -6.41 8.79 -1.68
N SER A 58 -5.58 7.74 -1.78
CA SER A 58 -6.05 6.36 -1.90
C SER A 58 -6.59 5.75 -0.62
N GLN A 59 -6.34 6.36 0.54
CA GLN A 59 -6.80 5.84 1.81
C GLN A 59 -8.30 6.07 2.01
N GLY A 60 -9.11 5.06 1.71
CA GLY A 60 -10.55 5.06 2.01
C GLY A 60 -11.37 6.02 1.15
N ASN A 61 -10.90 6.36 -0.05
CA ASN A 61 -11.60 7.24 -0.98
C ASN A 61 -12.39 6.44 -2.01
N PRO A 62 -13.72 6.28 -1.84
CA PRO A 62 -14.52 5.44 -2.73
C PRO A 62 -14.62 6.00 -4.16
N ARG A 63 -14.39 7.31 -4.35
CA ARG A 63 -14.50 7.95 -5.69
C ARG A 63 -13.45 7.46 -6.67
N LEU A 64 -12.35 6.89 -6.17
CA LEU A 64 -11.30 6.32 -7.01
C LEU A 64 -11.78 5.15 -7.86
N SER A 65 -12.87 4.48 -7.47
CA SER A 65 -13.50 3.42 -8.28
C SER A 65 -14.10 3.92 -9.60
N HIS A 66 -14.30 5.22 -9.75
CA HIS A 66 -14.94 5.84 -10.93
C HIS A 66 -13.97 6.67 -11.78
N LEU A 67 -12.68 6.71 -11.43
CA LEU A 67 -11.67 7.47 -12.17
C LEU A 67 -10.78 6.53 -12.98
N ASP A 68 -10.32 6.98 -14.14
CA ASP A 68 -9.22 6.29 -14.80
C ASP A 68 -7.93 6.46 -13.97
N LEU A 69 -7.34 5.34 -13.56
CA LEU A 69 -6.12 5.28 -12.76
C LEU A 69 -4.99 4.52 -13.45
N GLU A 70 -5.13 4.15 -14.72
CA GLU A 70 -4.11 3.37 -15.46
C GLU A 70 -2.76 4.09 -15.48
N ASP A 71 -2.74 5.36 -15.89
CA ASP A 71 -1.54 6.21 -15.88
C ASP A 71 -0.92 6.37 -14.47
N PRO A 72 -1.68 6.78 -13.42
CA PRO A 72 -1.18 6.81 -12.05
C PRO A 72 -0.58 5.48 -11.57
N ILE A 73 -1.20 4.34 -11.91
CA ILE A 73 -0.69 3.01 -11.57
C ILE A 73 0.63 2.76 -12.30
N GLN A 74 0.66 2.93 -13.62
CA GLN A 74 1.85 2.68 -14.45
C GLN A 74 3.04 3.53 -13.99
N ARG A 75 2.83 4.83 -13.73
CA ARG A 75 3.90 5.72 -13.26
C ARG A 75 4.35 5.38 -11.83
N SER A 76 3.45 4.91 -10.97
CA SER A 76 3.82 4.42 -9.63
C SER A 76 4.71 3.18 -9.71
N LEU A 77 4.41 2.26 -10.63
CA LEU A 77 5.20 1.04 -10.85
C LEU A 77 6.62 1.36 -11.30
N GLN A 78 6.78 2.28 -12.26
CA GLN A 78 8.09 2.73 -12.76
C GLN A 78 9.00 3.33 -11.67
N LEU A 79 8.42 3.76 -10.54
CA LEU A 79 9.15 4.37 -9.43
C LEU A 79 9.29 3.47 -8.20
N LEU A 80 8.77 2.24 -8.23
CA LEU A 80 8.95 1.29 -7.12
C LEU A 80 10.42 0.94 -6.87
N GLY A 81 11.26 1.02 -7.91
CA GLY A 81 12.71 0.83 -7.81
C GLY A 81 13.49 2.03 -7.26
N SER A 82 12.85 3.13 -6.86
CA SER A 82 13.51 4.34 -6.37
C SER A 82 14.45 4.07 -5.19
N ASP A 83 15.55 4.83 -5.08
CA ASP A 83 16.48 4.78 -3.94
C ASP A 83 15.92 5.48 -2.70
N ASP A 84 14.75 6.11 -2.82
CA ASP A 84 14.04 6.71 -1.72
C ASP A 84 12.96 5.75 -1.17
N TYR A 85 13.20 5.22 0.03
CA TYR A 85 12.25 4.33 0.69
C TYR A 85 10.92 5.01 1.03
N HIS A 86 10.89 6.34 1.25
CA HIS A 86 9.63 7.05 1.52
C HIS A 86 8.75 7.09 0.27
N VAL A 87 9.37 7.35 -0.88
CA VAL A 87 8.67 7.33 -2.17
C VAL A 87 8.15 5.91 -2.44
N THR A 88 9.01 4.91 -2.33
CA THR A 88 8.65 3.50 -2.56
C THR A 88 7.51 3.06 -1.64
N PHE A 89 7.62 3.33 -0.32
CA PHE A 89 6.59 3.03 0.66
C PHE A 89 5.24 3.65 0.28
N ASN A 90 5.21 4.94 -0.03
CA ASN A 90 3.98 5.66 -0.33
C ASN A 90 3.31 5.16 -1.62
N LEU A 91 4.10 4.86 -2.66
CA LEU A 91 3.59 4.32 -3.92
C LEU A 91 3.02 2.91 -3.74
N ILE A 92 3.62 2.07 -2.89
CA ILE A 92 3.07 0.75 -2.57
C ILE A 92 1.77 0.87 -1.77
N VAL A 93 1.69 1.82 -0.82
CA VAL A 93 0.44 2.11 -0.12
C VAL A 93 -0.65 2.51 -1.12
N PHE A 94 -0.32 3.37 -2.10
CA PHE A 94 -1.24 3.75 -3.17
C PHE A 94 -1.73 2.55 -3.97
N LEU A 95 -0.81 1.74 -4.52
CA LEU A 95 -1.14 0.54 -5.30
C LEU A 95 -2.01 -0.45 -4.52
N ARG A 96 -1.64 -0.72 -3.26
CA ARG A 96 -2.41 -1.60 -2.36
C ARG A 96 -3.85 -1.11 -2.20
N ASN A 97 -4.02 0.18 -1.93
CA ASN A 97 -5.34 0.76 -1.71
C ASN A 97 -6.18 0.74 -2.99
N VAL A 98 -5.59 1.07 -4.14
CA VAL A 98 -6.28 1.05 -5.45
C VAL A 98 -6.68 -0.38 -5.85
N CYS A 99 -5.79 -1.36 -5.68
CA CYS A 99 -6.10 -2.78 -5.93
C CYS A 99 -7.20 -3.32 -4.99
N ARG A 100 -7.36 -2.74 -3.80
CA ARG A 100 -8.44 -3.10 -2.87
C ARG A 100 -9.79 -2.53 -3.28
N ILE A 101 -9.80 -1.42 -4.02
CA ILE A 101 -11.02 -0.72 -4.44
C ILE A 101 -11.65 -1.39 -5.66
N SER A 102 -10.85 -1.93 -6.58
CA SER A 102 -11.35 -2.49 -7.84
C SER A 102 -10.55 -3.70 -8.31
N THR A 103 -11.27 -4.78 -8.63
CA THR A 103 -10.73 -5.99 -9.27
C THR A 103 -10.13 -5.69 -10.65
N VAL A 104 -10.63 -4.65 -11.35
CA VAL A 104 -10.09 -4.18 -12.63
C VAL A 104 -8.69 -3.62 -12.43
N TYR A 105 -8.48 -2.71 -11.47
CA TYR A 105 -7.15 -2.16 -11.20
C TYR A 105 -6.19 -3.21 -10.62
N LYS A 106 -6.71 -4.16 -9.85
CA LYS A 106 -5.93 -5.32 -9.40
C LYS A 106 -5.41 -6.13 -10.60
N SER A 107 -6.31 -6.50 -11.51
CA SER A 107 -5.97 -7.26 -12.72
C SER A 107 -5.01 -6.50 -13.63
N HIS A 108 -5.22 -5.20 -13.83
CA HIS A 108 -4.36 -4.32 -14.61
C HIS A 108 -2.96 -4.18 -13.98
N SER A 109 -2.88 -4.02 -12.66
CA SER A 109 -1.59 -3.97 -11.97
C SER A 109 -0.81 -5.29 -12.15
N ILE A 110 -1.49 -6.43 -12.14
CA ILE A 110 -0.89 -7.74 -12.42
C ILE A 110 -0.40 -7.84 -13.87
N ASP A 111 -1.14 -7.31 -14.85
CA ASP A 111 -0.67 -7.22 -16.25
C ASP A 111 0.64 -6.44 -16.37
N LEU A 112 0.74 -5.35 -15.60
CA LEU A 112 1.92 -4.51 -15.53
C LEU A 112 3.06 -5.12 -14.68
N SER A 113 3.00 -6.41 -14.38
CA SER A 113 4.06 -7.15 -13.66
C SER A 113 4.35 -6.65 -12.24
N VAL A 114 3.38 -6.02 -11.57
CA VAL A 114 3.55 -5.51 -10.20
C VAL A 114 4.05 -6.58 -9.23
N CYS A 115 3.67 -7.85 -9.40
CA CYS A 115 4.10 -8.93 -8.52
C CYS A 115 5.62 -9.14 -8.56
N ALA A 116 6.24 -9.03 -9.73
CA ALA A 116 7.69 -9.15 -9.89
C ALA A 116 8.40 -7.94 -9.28
N GLU A 117 7.93 -6.73 -9.59
CA GLU A 117 8.47 -5.49 -9.04
C GLU A 117 8.43 -5.46 -7.50
N LEU A 118 7.33 -5.92 -6.89
CA LEU A 118 7.22 -6.00 -5.44
C LEU A 118 8.20 -7.00 -4.83
N LEU A 119 8.55 -8.09 -5.52
CA LEU A 119 9.59 -9.01 -5.05
C LEU A 119 10.97 -8.35 -5.06
N ASP A 120 11.31 -7.65 -6.15
CA ASP A 120 12.59 -6.94 -6.29
C ASP A 120 12.73 -5.82 -5.24
N VAL A 121 11.64 -5.10 -4.95
CA VAL A 121 11.57 -4.14 -3.85
C VAL A 121 11.89 -4.80 -2.51
N ILE A 122 11.34 -5.99 -2.24
CA ILE A 122 11.61 -6.68 -0.97
C ILE A 122 13.08 -7.06 -0.88
N ASP A 123 13.68 -7.61 -1.95
CA ASP A 123 15.10 -7.97 -1.94
C ASP A 123 16.00 -6.76 -1.71
N LYS A 124 15.73 -5.67 -2.44
CA LYS A 124 16.45 -4.40 -2.32
C LYS A 124 16.44 -3.89 -0.88
N TRP A 125 15.26 -3.77 -0.28
CA TRP A 125 15.14 -3.20 1.06
C TRP A 125 15.55 -4.16 2.17
N ALA A 126 15.44 -5.48 1.96
CA ALA A 126 15.99 -6.46 2.89
C ALA A 126 17.52 -6.35 2.97
N THR A 127 18.18 -6.24 1.81
CA THR A 127 19.64 -6.03 1.71
C THR A 127 20.05 -4.71 2.36
N ALA A 128 19.35 -3.61 2.04
CA ALA A 128 19.63 -2.30 2.63
C ALA A 128 19.42 -2.30 4.17
N SER A 129 18.40 -3.00 4.66
CA SER A 129 18.09 -3.09 6.09
C SER A 129 19.15 -3.84 6.88
N ALA A 130 19.76 -4.87 6.31
CA ALA A 130 20.84 -5.63 6.95
C ALA A 130 22.11 -4.79 7.17
N LEU A 131 22.32 -3.77 6.33
CA LEU A 131 23.51 -2.91 6.36
C LEU A 131 23.28 -1.57 7.08
N ALA A 132 22.04 -1.26 7.47
CA ALA A 132 21.66 0.06 7.94
C ALA A 132 21.69 0.22 9.46
N GLU A 133 21.93 1.46 9.90
CA GLU A 133 21.76 1.85 11.29
C GLU A 133 20.32 1.60 11.79
N PRO A 134 20.12 1.35 13.10
CA PRO A 134 18.82 0.91 13.64
C PRO A 134 17.64 1.86 13.36
N ALA A 135 17.88 3.17 13.23
CA ALA A 135 16.84 4.16 12.91
C ALA A 135 16.34 4.05 11.46
N LYS A 136 17.26 3.88 10.50
CA LYS A 136 16.94 3.68 9.08
C LYS A 136 16.37 2.28 8.82
N SER A 137 16.86 1.27 9.55
CA SER A 137 16.36 -0.11 9.47
C SER A 137 14.84 -0.20 9.71
N ARG A 138 14.27 0.58 10.64
CA ARG A 138 12.81 0.61 10.88
C ARG A 138 12.02 1.01 9.63
N HIS A 139 12.51 1.96 8.84
CA HIS A 139 11.80 2.41 7.66
C HIS A 139 11.84 1.39 6.52
N TYR A 140 12.98 0.71 6.34
CA TYR A 140 13.08 -0.40 5.39
C TYR A 140 12.18 -1.57 5.79
N VAL A 141 12.12 -1.92 7.08
CA VAL A 141 11.19 -2.92 7.61
C VAL A 141 9.74 -2.58 7.30
N ASN A 142 9.33 -1.33 7.53
CA ASN A 142 7.97 -0.90 7.22
C ASN A 142 7.66 -1.00 5.73
N THR A 143 8.63 -0.67 4.87
CA THR A 143 8.53 -0.81 3.41
C THR A 143 8.38 -2.28 3.03
N ILE A 144 9.23 -3.18 3.53
CA ILE A 144 9.12 -4.63 3.29
C ILE A 144 7.76 -5.16 3.76
N SER A 145 7.30 -4.77 4.95
CA SER A 145 6.02 -5.22 5.50
C SER A 145 4.85 -4.80 4.62
N ILE A 146 4.81 -3.55 4.15
CA ILE A 146 3.73 -3.09 3.28
C ILE A 146 3.79 -3.77 1.91
N THR A 147 4.98 -4.03 1.38
CA THR A 147 5.17 -4.75 0.12
C THR A 147 4.65 -6.18 0.22
N ALA A 148 4.98 -6.89 1.30
CA ALA A 148 4.48 -8.23 1.55
C ALA A 148 2.95 -8.27 1.74
N GLU A 149 2.38 -7.34 2.51
CA GLU A 149 0.92 -7.18 2.64
C GLU A 149 0.25 -6.94 1.27
N THR A 150 0.90 -6.19 0.39
CA THR A 150 0.39 -5.89 -0.96
C THR A 150 0.47 -7.10 -1.87
N LEU A 151 1.56 -7.88 -1.83
CA LEU A 151 1.66 -9.16 -2.53
C LEU A 151 0.56 -10.13 -2.09
N CYS A 152 0.33 -10.27 -0.78
CA CYS A 152 -0.74 -11.12 -0.25
C CYS A 152 -2.12 -10.69 -0.76
N LEU A 153 -2.39 -9.38 -0.83
CA LEU A 153 -3.63 -8.85 -1.41
C LEU A 153 -3.76 -9.25 -2.89
N LEU A 154 -2.68 -9.12 -3.66
CA LEU A 154 -2.66 -9.46 -5.09
C LEU A 154 -2.91 -10.96 -5.34
N THR A 155 -2.40 -11.81 -4.46
CA THR A 155 -2.55 -13.28 -4.54
C THR A 155 -3.74 -13.84 -3.75
N SER A 156 -4.57 -12.99 -3.15
CA SER A 156 -5.75 -13.44 -2.41
C SER A 156 -6.92 -13.74 -3.34
N THR A 157 -7.70 -14.76 -2.99
CA THR A 157 -8.98 -15.13 -3.63
C THR A 157 -10.20 -14.52 -2.93
N GLU A 158 -10.03 -13.85 -1.78
CA GLU A 158 -11.15 -13.47 -0.90
C GLU A 158 -12.20 -12.56 -1.54
N ASN A 159 -11.84 -11.78 -2.58
CA ASN A 159 -12.74 -10.82 -3.22
C ASN A 159 -12.68 -10.81 -4.75
N ASP A 160 -11.95 -11.74 -5.37
CA ASP A 160 -11.64 -11.69 -6.79
C ASP A 160 -12.06 -12.95 -7.54
N PRO A 161 -12.44 -12.82 -8.83
CA PRO A 161 -12.62 -13.97 -9.70
C PRO A 161 -11.36 -14.85 -9.74
N HIS A 162 -11.55 -16.16 -9.83
CA HIS A 162 -10.45 -17.14 -9.82
C HIS A 162 -9.37 -16.88 -10.88
N HIS A 163 -9.74 -16.31 -12.03
CA HIS A 163 -8.79 -15.99 -13.09
C HIS A 163 -7.79 -14.89 -12.70
N VAL A 164 -8.16 -13.92 -11.86
CA VAL A 164 -7.25 -12.86 -11.37
C VAL A 164 -6.21 -13.47 -10.44
N TYR A 165 -6.64 -14.40 -9.58
CA TYR A 165 -5.75 -15.18 -8.73
C TYR A 165 -4.75 -16.00 -9.56
N LEU A 166 -5.23 -16.78 -10.55
CA LEU A 166 -4.35 -17.59 -11.40
C LEU A 166 -3.31 -16.73 -12.12
N LYS A 167 -3.72 -15.57 -12.63
CA LYS A 167 -2.85 -14.60 -13.27
C LYS A 167 -1.76 -14.06 -12.32
N ALA A 168 -2.11 -13.79 -11.06
CA ALA A 168 -1.13 -13.38 -10.05
C ALA A 168 -0.09 -14.49 -9.77
N ILE A 169 -0.54 -15.74 -9.67
CA ILE A 169 0.34 -16.90 -9.49
C ILE A 169 1.24 -17.11 -10.72
N GLU A 170 0.69 -17.01 -11.93
CA GLU A 170 1.47 -17.09 -13.18
C GLU A 170 2.52 -15.99 -13.28
N SER A 171 2.18 -14.76 -12.89
CA SER A 171 3.13 -13.64 -12.83
C SER A 171 4.28 -13.93 -11.85
N LEU A 172 3.98 -14.45 -10.66
CA LEU A 172 5.00 -14.87 -9.68
C LEU A 172 5.85 -16.03 -10.21
N LEU A 173 5.25 -16.99 -10.91
CA LEU A 173 5.97 -18.12 -11.51
C LEU A 173 6.89 -17.69 -12.66
N LYS A 174 6.59 -16.58 -13.35
CA LYS A 174 7.49 -15.99 -14.36
C LYS A 174 8.68 -15.27 -13.71
N ALA A 175 8.53 -14.74 -12.50
CA ALA A 175 9.61 -14.15 -11.71
C ALA A 175 10.49 -15.20 -10.97
N LYS A 176 10.35 -16.49 -11.31
CA LYS A 176 10.81 -17.68 -10.56
C LYS A 176 12.25 -17.66 -10.07
N ASP A 177 13.16 -17.10 -10.87
CA ASP A 177 14.60 -17.23 -10.64
C ASP A 177 15.05 -16.52 -9.36
N ASN A 178 14.29 -15.52 -8.89
CA ASN A 178 14.59 -14.78 -7.67
C ASN A 178 13.64 -15.08 -6.50
N VAL A 179 12.42 -15.59 -6.76
CA VAL A 179 11.35 -15.73 -5.76
C VAL A 179 11.79 -16.55 -4.54
N ILE A 180 12.43 -17.70 -4.74
CA ILE A 180 12.83 -18.58 -3.63
C ILE A 180 13.92 -17.93 -2.78
N GLN A 181 14.93 -17.30 -3.39
CA GLN A 181 15.98 -16.60 -2.66
C GLN A 181 15.43 -15.41 -1.87
N ILE A 182 14.51 -14.66 -2.47
CA ILE A 182 13.83 -13.52 -1.84
C ILE A 182 12.99 -14.00 -0.66
N LEU A 183 12.17 -15.04 -0.82
CA LEU A 183 11.37 -15.63 0.27
C LEU A 183 12.24 -16.15 1.41
N MET A 184 13.37 -16.80 1.10
CA MET A 184 14.32 -17.23 2.13
C MET A 184 14.94 -16.03 2.85
N ARG A 185 15.37 -14.98 2.15
CA ARG A 185 15.91 -13.75 2.75
C ARG A 185 14.91 -13.03 3.63
N ILE A 186 13.65 -12.93 3.21
CA ILE A 186 12.55 -12.41 4.03
C ILE A 186 12.43 -13.24 5.30
N THR A 187 12.36 -14.56 5.17
CA THR A 187 12.23 -15.47 6.30
C THR A 187 13.40 -15.30 7.25
N THR A 188 14.64 -15.34 6.77
CA THR A 188 15.84 -15.11 7.57
C THR A 188 15.82 -13.74 8.24
N PHE A 189 15.39 -12.68 7.55
CA PHE A 189 15.26 -11.34 8.12
C PHE A 189 14.19 -11.27 9.22
N TYR A 190 13.02 -11.87 9.01
CA TYR A 190 11.95 -12.00 10.01
C TYR A 190 12.40 -12.80 11.25
N PHE A 191 13.20 -13.85 11.06
CA PHE A 191 13.68 -14.69 12.15
C PHE A 191 14.91 -14.12 12.88
N ALA A 192 15.77 -13.38 12.19
CA ALA A 192 17.00 -12.81 12.75
C ALA A 192 16.81 -11.43 13.39
N ASN A 193 15.77 -10.68 13.01
CA ASN A 193 15.56 -9.32 13.52
C ASN A 193 14.47 -9.29 14.61
N GLU A 194 14.91 -9.34 15.87
CA GLU A 194 14.07 -9.38 17.08
C GLU A 194 13.05 -8.22 17.14
N ARG A 195 13.39 -7.05 16.57
CA ARG A 195 12.47 -5.90 16.50
C ARG A 195 11.31 -6.10 15.52
N VAL A 196 11.56 -6.78 14.40
CA VAL A 196 10.53 -7.11 13.40
C VAL A 196 9.55 -8.10 14.00
N ARG A 197 10.07 -9.14 14.67
CA ARG A 197 9.27 -10.10 15.42
C ARG A 197 8.38 -9.40 16.46
N THR A 198 8.94 -8.46 17.23
CA THR A 198 8.18 -7.70 18.24
C THR A 198 7.06 -6.83 17.62
N ILE A 199 7.29 -6.21 16.45
CA ILE A 199 6.27 -5.40 15.76
C ILE A 199 5.15 -6.28 15.22
N VAL A 200 5.49 -7.42 14.62
CA VAL A 200 4.55 -8.40 14.09
C VAL A 200 3.73 -9.02 15.22
N ASP A 201 4.38 -9.43 16.30
CA ASP A 201 3.73 -9.96 17.51
C ASP A 201 2.77 -8.94 18.14
N LYS A 202 3.14 -7.65 18.13
CA LYS A 202 2.23 -6.58 18.57
C LYS A 202 1.02 -6.43 17.65
N LYS A 203 1.21 -6.41 16.32
CA LYS A 203 0.10 -6.35 15.34
C LYS A 203 -0.82 -7.57 15.47
N GLN A 204 -0.28 -8.78 15.60
CA GLN A 204 -1.07 -10.01 15.77
C GLN A 204 -1.83 -10.01 17.09
N LYS A 205 -1.25 -9.50 18.19
CA LYS A 205 -1.96 -9.34 19.47
C LYS A 205 -3.12 -8.34 19.37
N VAL A 206 -2.95 -7.26 18.61
CA VAL A 206 -4.04 -6.29 18.37
C VAL A 206 -5.16 -6.94 17.56
N ILE A 207 -4.86 -7.63 16.46
CA ILE A 207 -5.87 -8.33 15.64
C ILE A 207 -6.59 -9.42 16.44
N ALA A 208 -5.86 -10.21 17.24
CA ALA A 208 -6.44 -11.21 18.12
C ALA A 208 -7.33 -10.57 19.21
N SER A 209 -6.95 -9.40 19.73
CA SER A 209 -7.78 -8.66 20.67
C SER A 209 -9.06 -8.11 20.01
N GLU A 210 -8.96 -7.56 18.80
CA GLU A 210 -10.13 -7.05 18.05
C GLU A 210 -11.10 -8.17 17.67
N GLN A 211 -10.58 -9.34 17.28
CA GLN A 211 -11.39 -10.53 17.00
C GLN A 211 -12.06 -11.12 18.24
N SER A 212 -11.42 -11.06 19.41
CA SER A 212 -12.02 -11.49 20.68
C SER A 212 -13.05 -10.49 21.21
N PHE A 213 -12.93 -9.19 20.89
CA PHE A 213 -13.98 -8.19 21.14
C PHE A 213 -15.22 -8.41 20.26
N LEU A 214 -15.07 -8.96 19.05
CA LEU A 214 -16.20 -9.34 18.18
C LEU A 214 -16.89 -10.64 18.61
N GLN A 215 -16.33 -11.37 19.58
CA GLN A 215 -16.93 -12.55 20.21
C GLN A 215 -17.55 -12.25 21.59
N LEU A 216 -17.83 -10.98 21.90
CA LEU A 216 -18.62 -10.69 23.09
C LEU A 216 -20.05 -11.24 22.88
N PRO A 217 -20.58 -12.05 23.83
CA PRO A 217 -21.91 -12.60 23.72
C PRO A 217 -22.94 -11.46 23.59
N SER A 218 -23.96 -11.66 22.74
CA SER A 218 -25.03 -10.68 22.56
C SER A 218 -25.72 -10.42 23.92
N GLN A 219 -26.33 -9.24 24.11
CA GLN A 219 -27.00 -8.90 25.39
C GLN A 219 -28.04 -9.96 25.83
N GLU A 220 -28.59 -10.73 24.89
CA GLU A 220 -29.49 -11.85 25.13
C GLU A 220 -28.80 -13.02 25.86
N GLN A 221 -27.56 -13.35 25.52
CA GLN A 221 -26.76 -14.41 26.19
C GLN A 221 -26.30 -13.99 27.60
N ILE A 222 -26.17 -12.68 27.87
CA ILE A 222 -25.84 -12.16 29.21
C ILE A 222 -27.06 -12.24 30.15
N PHE A 223 -28.28 -12.21 29.61
CA PHE A 223 -29.51 -12.27 30.41
C PHE A 223 -29.82 -13.69 30.94
N GLU A 224 -29.50 -14.73 30.17
CA GLU A 224 -29.62 -16.14 30.62
C GLU A 224 -28.65 -16.50 31.76
N LEU A 225 -27.50 -15.82 31.85
CA LEU A 225 -26.53 -16.02 32.93
C LEU A 225 -26.91 -15.33 34.25
N LYS A 226 -27.92 -14.45 34.26
CA LYS A 226 -28.41 -13.77 35.47
C LYS A 226 -29.71 -14.34 36.05
N THR A 227 -30.30 -15.33 35.39
CA THR A 227 -31.57 -15.97 35.81
C THR A 227 -31.42 -17.43 36.27
N LYS A 228 -30.17 -17.88 36.51
CA LYS A 228 -29.87 -19.11 37.26
C LYS A 228 -29.27 -18.77 38.62
#